data_AF-A0A1S1TNY7-F1
#
_entry.id   AF-A0A1S1TNY7-F1
#
_cell.length_a   1.000
_cell.length_b   1.000
_cell.length_c   1.000
_cell.angle_alpha   90.00
_cell.angle_beta   90.00
_cell.angle_gamma   90.00
#
_symmetry.space_group_name_H-M   'P 1'
#
loop_
_entity.id
_entity.type
_entity.pdbx_description
1 polymer ?
#
loop_
_entity_poly.entity_id
_entity_poly.type
_entity_poly.pdbx_seq_one_letter_code
_entity_poly.pdbx_strand_id
1 'polypeptide(L)' 'MINPHVSKSGVAYPDDLVLLKRIYDQVCEERGISRGSPEASELAIEAMKLFSAGIFDEDSISRRLRHR' A
#
# COMPACT_ATOMS: atom_id res chain seq x y z
N MET A 1 -17.34 -10.97 10.42
CA MET A 1 -17.40 -10.86 8.95
C MET A 1 -17.05 -9.42 8.59
N ILE A 2 -15.78 -9.16 8.31
CA ILE A 2 -15.35 -7.86 7.75
C ILE A 2 -15.59 -7.96 6.25
N ASN A 3 -16.62 -7.27 5.77
CA ASN A 3 -16.85 -7.12 4.33
C ASN A 3 -15.68 -6.29 3.77
N PRO A 4 -14.88 -6.80 2.83
CA PRO A 4 -13.90 -5.97 2.17
C PRO A 4 -14.70 -4.94 1.37
N HIS A 5 -14.73 -3.70 1.86
CA HIS A 5 -15.29 -2.57 1.13
C HIS A 5 -14.42 -2.41 -0.12
N VAL A 6 -14.81 -3.08 -1.20
CA VAL A 6 -14.18 -2.96 -2.50
C VAL A 6 -14.46 -1.57 -3.03
N SER A 7 -13.50 -0.67 -2.81
CA SER A 7 -13.49 0.71 -3.29
C SER A 7 -13.57 0.72 -4.82
N LYS A 8 -14.78 0.83 -5.37
CA LYS A 8 -15.00 0.75 -6.82
C LYS A 8 -14.55 1.97 -7.64
N SER A 9 -14.05 3.04 -7.02
CA SER A 9 -13.65 4.22 -7.77
C SER A 9 -12.91 5.19 -6.88
N GLY A 10 -11.62 5.44 -7.12
CA GLY A 10 -10.87 6.66 -6.78
C GLY A 10 -10.94 7.24 -5.35
N VAL A 11 -11.63 6.59 -4.42
CA VAL A 11 -11.92 7.06 -3.07
C VAL A 11 -11.24 6.07 -2.14
N ALA A 12 -10.13 6.50 -1.56
CA ALA A 12 -9.49 5.79 -0.46
C ALA A 12 -10.35 5.97 0.79
N TYR A 13 -11.00 4.91 1.26
CA TYR A 13 -11.64 4.98 2.57
C TYR A 13 -10.57 5.01 3.66
N PRO A 14 -10.86 5.57 4.84
CA PRO A 14 -9.90 5.61 5.94
C PRO A 14 -9.37 4.21 6.31
N ASP A 15 -10.18 3.16 6.18
CA ASP A 15 -9.77 1.77 6.40
C ASP A 15 -8.71 1.32 5.38
N ASP A 16 -8.92 1.69 4.11
CA ASP A 16 -7.97 1.41 3.03
C ASP A 16 -6.64 2.17 3.23
N LEU A 17 -6.69 3.42 3.70
CA LEU A 17 -5.49 4.20 4.00
C LEU A 17 -4.69 3.59 5.17
N VAL A 18 -5.38 3.03 6.16
CA VAL A 18 -4.75 2.29 7.26
C VAL A 18 -4.09 1.00 6.74
N LEU A 19 -4.74 0.29 5.82
CA LEU A 19 -4.18 -0.89 5.16
C LEU A 19 -2.93 -0.52 4.35
N LEU A 20 -3.01 0.50 3.51
CA LEU A 20 -1.89 0.99 2.69
C LEU A 20 -0.71 1.40 3.55
N LYS A 21 -0.97 2.10 4.67
CA LYS A 21 0.05 2.49 5.63
C LYS A 21 0.71 1.27 6.30
N ARG A 22 -0.07 0.26 6.70
CA ARG A 22 0.47 -0.98 7.28
C ARG A 22 1.40 -1.71 6.31
N ILE A 23 0.98 -1.88 5.06
CA ILE A 23 1.80 -2.51 4.02
C ILE A 23 3.09 -1.72 3.82
N TYR A 24 2.98 -0.40 3.72
CA TYR A 24 4.13 0.48 3.59
C TYR A 24 5.10 0.37 4.76
N ASP A 25 4.59 0.42 5.99
CA ASP A 25 5.40 0.31 7.21
C ASP A 25 6.11 -1.05 7.25
N GLN A 26 5.41 -2.13 6.92
CA GLN A 26 5.95 -3.49 6.88
C GLN A 26 7.04 -3.65 5.82
N VAL A 27 6.83 -3.13 4.60
CA VAL A 27 7.85 -3.20 3.53
C VAL A 27 9.05 -2.33 3.86
N CYS A 28 8.86 -1.18 4.52
CA CYS A 28 9.97 -0.36 5.02
C CYS A 28 10.78 -1.12 6.07
N GLU A 29 10.13 -1.78 7.03
CA GLU A 29 10.81 -2.58 8.05
C GLU A 29 11.55 -3.78 7.44
N GLU A 30 10.93 -4.50 6.49
CA GLU A 30 11.56 -5.65 5.82
C GLU A 30 12.77 -5.26 4.97
N ARG A 31 12.71 -4.13 4.26
CA ARG A 31 13.83 -3.63 3.45
C ARG A 31 14.83 -2.82 4.28
N GLY A 32 14.57 -2.55 5.55
CA GLY A 32 15.39 -1.66 6.39
C GLY A 32 15.38 -0.20 5.92
N ILE A 33 14.36 0.21 5.18
CA ILE A 33 14.22 1.57 4.65
C ILE A 33 13.73 2.50 5.76
N SER A 34 14.44 3.61 5.96
CA SER A 34 14.01 4.64 6.90
C SER A 34 12.78 5.37 6.37
N ARG A 35 11.73 5.47 7.20
CA ARG A 35 10.51 6.19 6.86
C ARG A 35 10.86 7.67 6.63
N GLY A 36 10.71 8.15 5.39
CA GLY A 36 11.13 9.50 4.98
C GLY A 36 12.38 9.53 4.08
N SER A 37 13.02 8.39 3.87
CA SER A 37 14.03 8.25 2.80
C SER A 37 13.38 8.37 1.41
N PRO A 38 14.14 8.77 0.38
CA PRO A 38 13.66 8.80 -0.99
C PRO A 38 13.11 7.45 -1.44
N GLU A 39 13.74 6.33 -1.04
CA GLU A 39 13.25 4.97 -1.31
C GLU A 39 11.87 4.72 -0.72
N ALA A 40 11.60 5.23 0.47
CA ALA A 40 10.32 5.14 1.14
C ALA A 40 9.27 5.97 0.38
N SER A 41 9.62 7.17 -0.02
CA SER A 41 8.73 8.04 -0.81
C SER A 41 8.34 7.39 -2.14
N GLU A 42 9.27 6.75 -2.84
CA GLU A 42 9.00 6.00 -4.07
C GLU A 42 8.05 4.82 -3.82
N LEU A 43 8.25 4.10 -2.73
CA LEU A 43 7.40 3.00 -2.27
C LEU A 43 5.95 3.45 -2.02
N ALA A 44 5.78 4.61 -1.38
CA ALA A 44 4.47 5.20 -1.12
C ALA A 44 3.77 5.64 -2.42
N ILE A 45 4.51 6.24 -3.36
CA ILE A 45 3.99 6.66 -4.67
C ILE A 45 3.52 5.43 -5.46
N GLU A 46 4.30 4.36 -5.50
CA GLU A 46 3.91 3.12 -6.18
C GLU A 46 2.68 2.47 -5.52
N ALA A 47 2.63 2.43 -4.19
CA ALA A 47 1.46 1.94 -3.46
C ALA A 47 0.21 2.76 -3.82
N MET A 48 0.30 4.09 -3.87
CA MET A 48 -0.80 4.97 -4.29
C MET A 48 -1.19 4.79 -5.76
N LYS A 49 -0.25 4.52 -6.66
CA LYS A 49 -0.56 4.21 -8.07
C LYS A 49 -1.32 2.89 -8.20
N LEU A 50 -0.90 1.85 -7.51
CA LEU A 50 -1.61 0.56 -7.48
C LEU A 50 -3.01 0.72 -6.91
N PHE A 51 -3.13 1.49 -5.84
CA PHE A 51 -4.40 1.84 -5.22
C PHE A 51 -5.32 2.60 -6.18
N SER A 52 -4.79 3.61 -6.88
CA SER A 52 -5.53 4.40 -7.87
C SER A 52 -5.93 3.57 -9.09
N ALA A 53 -5.17 2.52 -9.41
CA ALA A 53 -5.50 1.56 -10.46
C ALA A 53 -6.58 0.54 -10.05
N GLY A 54 -7.10 0.62 -8.83
CA GLY A 54 -8.15 -0.27 -8.33
C GLY A 54 -7.63 -1.53 -7.65
N ILE A 55 -6.33 -1.61 -7.34
CA ILE A 55 -5.71 -2.74 -6.65
C ILE A 55 -5.64 -2.38 -5.17
N PHE A 56 -6.57 -2.93 -4.39
CA PHE A 56 -6.75 -2.67 -2.95
C PHE A 56 -6.35 -3.86 -2.06
N ASP A 57 -5.89 -4.93 -2.69
CA ASP A 57 -5.67 -6.20 -2.02
C ASP A 57 -4.28 -6.22 -1.37
N GLU A 58 -4.23 -6.39 -0.05
CA GLU A 58 -3.00 -6.34 0.76
C GLU A 58 -1.92 -7.30 0.23
N ASP A 59 -2.31 -8.52 -0.12
CA ASP A 59 -1.41 -9.54 -0.66
C ASP A 59 -0.91 -9.11 -2.05
N SER A 60 -1.80 -8.57 -2.89
CA SER A 60 -1.42 -8.10 -4.23
C SER A 60 -0.46 -6.91 -4.20
N ILE A 61 -0.69 -5.93 -3.32
CA ILE A 61 0.17 -4.75 -3.18
C ILE A 61 1.50 -5.15 -2.54
N SER A 62 1.49 -5.88 -1.42
CA SER A 62 2.70 -6.31 -0.74
C SER A 62 3.58 -7.20 -1.63
N ARG A 63 2.98 -8.13 -2.39
CA ARG A 63 3.70 -8.97 -3.34
C ARG A 63 4.35 -8.14 -4.43
N ARG A 64 3.65 -7.17 -5.02
CA ARG A 64 4.23 -6.29 -6.04
C ARG A 64 5.33 -5.39 -5.50
N LEU A 65 5.17 -4.88 -4.28
CA LEU A 65 6.18 -4.06 -3.61
C LEU A 65 7.41 -4.89 -3.18
N ARG A 66 7.26 -6.19 -2.93
CA ARG A 66 8.36 -7.08 -2.55
C ARG A 66 9.13 -7.68 -3.73
N HIS A 67 8.50 -7.87 -4.89
CA HIS A 67 9.09 -8.64 -6.00
C HIS A 67 10.10 -7.86 -6.89
N ARG A 68 10.76 -6.83 -6.35
CA ARG A 68 11.75 -6.00 -7.06
C ARG A 68 13.02 -5.84 -6.25
#